data_AF-A0A662VQU5-F1
#
_entry.id   AF-A0A662VQU5-F1
#
_cell.length_a   1.000
_cell.length_b   1.000
_cell.length_c   1.000
_cell.angle_alpha   90.00
_cell.angle_beta   90.00
_cell.angle_gamma   90.00
#
_symmetry.space_group_name_H-M   'P 1'
#
loop_
_entity.id
_entity.type
_entity.pdbx_description
1 polymer ?
#
loop_
_entity_poly.entity_id
_entity_poly.type
_entity_poly.pdbx_seq_one_letter_code
_entity_poly.pdbx_strand_id
1 'polypeptide(L)' 'MAKIIEVVYEDGVFKPLEKVDLKDGERVKVEIKESLVDKLRKYRIKVDTDALKEFIEERR' A
#
# COMPACT_ATOMS: atom_id res chain seq x y z
N MET A 1 -6.18 23.48 3.52
CA MET A 1 -6.53 22.09 3.11
C MET A 1 -5.26 21.26 3.20
N ALA A 2 -5.31 20.08 3.80
CA ALA A 2 -4.16 19.16 3.78
C ALA A 2 -4.12 18.48 2.40
N LYS A 3 -2.99 18.59 1.69
CA LYS A 3 -2.75 17.92 0.41
C LYS A 3 -1.90 16.68 0.68
N ILE A 4 -2.39 15.51 0.30
CA ILE A 4 -1.59 14.28 0.31
C ILE A 4 -0.75 14.30 -0.95
N ILE A 5 0.57 14.14 -0.80
CA ILE A 5 1.51 14.09 -1.91
C ILE A 5 1.95 12.64 -2.04
N GLU A 6 1.67 12.04 -3.18
CA GLU A 6 2.20 10.71 -3.49
C GLU A 6 3.66 10.82 -3.92
N VAL A 7 4.51 10.01 -3.28
CA VAL A 7 5.95 10.01 -3.47
C VAL A 7 6.44 8.59 -3.72
N VAL A 8 7.45 8.45 -4.56
CA VAL A 8 8.21 7.22 -4.75
C VAL A 8 9.53 7.35 -4.00
N TYR A 9 9.89 6.32 -3.25
CA TYR A 9 11.18 6.26 -2.56
C TYR A 9 12.20 5.49 -3.42
N GLU A 10 13.21 6.18 -3.93
CA GLU A 10 14.27 5.63 -4.76
C GLU A 10 15.63 6.18 -4.31
N ASP A 11 16.63 5.31 -4.17
CA ASP A 11 18.01 5.67 -3.83
C ASP A 11 18.16 6.55 -2.57
N GLY A 12 17.28 6.35 -1.59
CA GLY A 12 17.31 7.12 -0.34
C GLY A 12 16.52 8.43 -0.37
N VAL A 13 15.89 8.78 -1.51
CA VAL A 13 15.22 10.07 -1.74
C VAL A 13 13.73 9.87 -2.03
N PHE A 14 12.87 10.69 -1.40
CA PHE A 14 11.44 10.75 -1.71
C PHE A 14 11.20 11.66 -2.92
N LYS A 15 10.83 11.09 -4.06
CA LYS A 15 10.51 11.80 -5.30
C LYS A 15 9.00 11.95 -5.45
N PRO A 16 8.44 13.17 -5.47
CA PRO A 16 7.01 13.36 -5.67
C PRO A 16 6.57 13.05 -7.10
N LEU A 17 5.39 12.45 -7.26
CA LEU A 17 4.80 12.17 -8.57
C LEU A 17 4.23 13.42 -9.25
N GLU A 18 3.92 14.45 -8.45
CA GLU A 18 3.40 15.73 -8.92
C GLU A 18 4.26 16.89 -8.40
N LYS A 19 4.19 18.05 -9.06
CA LYS A 19 4.88 19.25 -8.60
C LYS A 19 4.29 19.71 -7.25
N VAL A 20 5.17 19.98 -6.30
CA VAL A 20 4.79 20.45 -4.96
C VAL A 20 5.34 21.86 -4.73
N ASP A 21 4.46 22.77 -4.33
CA ASP A 21 4.82 24.12 -3.92
C ASP A 21 5.15 24.16 -2.42
N LEU A 22 6.31 23.60 -2.05
CA LEU A 22 6.89 23.74 -0.71
C LEU A 22 7.97 24.82 -0.72
N LYS A 23 8.13 25.52 0.40
CA LYS A 23 9.22 26.49 0.55
C LYS A 23 10.55 25.76 0.75
N ASP A 24 11.62 26.36 0.26
CA ASP A 24 12.97 25.83 0.48
C ASP A 24 13.28 25.80 2.00
N GLY A 25 13.77 24.67 2.49
CA GLY A 25 14.02 24.44 3.91
C GLY A 25 12.78 24.14 4.77
N GLU A 26 11.59 23.98 4.18
CA GLU A 26 10.38 23.65 4.93
C GLU A 26 10.43 22.23 5.50
N ARG A 27 10.17 22.10 6.81
CA ARG A 27 10.13 20.79 7.48
C ARG A 27 8.73 20.21 7.36
N VAL A 28 8.63 19.07 6.70
CA VAL A 28 7.37 18.31 6.56
C VAL A 28 7.42 17.01 7.37
N LYS A 29 6.25 16.54 7.80
CA LYS A 29 6.10 15.22 8.43
C LYS A 29 5.64 14.21 7.38
N VAL A 30 6.38 13.12 7.22
CA VAL A 30 6.00 12.01 6.34
C VAL A 30 5.26 10.95 7.15
N GLU A 31 4.14 10.46 6.62
CA GLU A 31 3.37 9.36 7.20
C GLU A 31 3.32 8.21 6.19
N ILE A 32 3.86 7.05 6.58
CA ILE A 32 3.79 5.83 5.77
C ILE A 32 2.54 5.08 6.19
N LYS A 33 1.52 5.06 5.32
CA LYS A 33 0.29 4.29 5.54
C LYS A 33 0.43 2.93 4.87
N GLU A 34 0.76 1.92 5.65
CA GLU A 34 0.64 0.52 5.21
C GLU A 34 -0.84 0.10 5.24
N SER A 35 -1.36 -0.47 4.15
CA SER A 35 -2.69 -1.06 4.17
C SER A 35 -2.72 -2.29 5.06
N LEU A 36 -3.88 -2.56 5.68
CA LEU A 36 -4.13 -3.84 6.35
C LEU A 36 -3.92 -5.00 5.36
N VAL A 37 -4.26 -4.81 4.09
CA VAL A 37 -4.05 -5.77 3.01
C VAL A 37 -2.55 -6.04 2.79
N ASP A 38 -1.72 -5.01 2.80
CA ASP A 38 -0.26 -5.15 2.65
C ASP A 38 0.35 -5.92 3.83
N LYS A 39 -0.12 -5.64 5.05
CA LYS A 39 0.28 -6.40 6.24
C LYS A 39 -0.19 -7.84 6.20
N LEU A 40 -1.37 -8.11 5.65
CA LEU A 40 -1.94 -9.45 5.57
C LEU A 40 -1.36 -10.30 4.44
N ARG A 41 -0.81 -9.69 3.39
CA ARG A 41 -0.16 -10.40 2.26
C ARG A 41 0.92 -11.37 2.72
N LYS A 42 1.66 -11.06 3.80
CA LYS A 42 2.70 -11.95 4.36
C LYS A 42 2.15 -13.26 4.95
N TYR A 43 0.86 -13.29 5.31
CA TYR A 43 0.18 -14.49 5.82
C TYR A 43 -0.54 -15.27 4.72
N ARG A 44 -0.43 -14.84 3.45
CA ARG A 44 -1.08 -15.52 2.33
C ARG A 44 -0.37 -16.85 2.08
N ILE A 45 -1.02 -17.95 2.42
CA ILE A 45 -0.59 -19.29 2.06
C ILE A 45 -1.02 -19.59 0.61
N LYS A 46 -0.15 -20.25 -0.14
CA LYS A 46 -0.53 -20.82 -1.44
C LYS A 46 -1.33 -22.09 -1.16
N VAL A 47 -2.51 -22.18 -1.74
CA VAL A 47 -3.34 -23.38 -1.70
C VAL A 47 -3.48 -23.93 -3.11
N ASP A 48 -3.40 -25.24 -3.26
CA ASP A 48 -3.53 -25.92 -4.56
C ASP A 48 -4.99 -26.12 -4.96
N THR A 49 -5.91 -26.09 -3.98
CA THR A 49 -7.33 -26.27 -4.19
C THR A 49 -8.12 -25.03 -3.77
N ASP A 50 -9.17 -24.72 -4.54
CA ASP A 50 -10.13 -23.68 -4.22
C ASP A 50 -11.15 -24.21 -3.21
N ALA A 51 -10.85 -24.03 -1.92
CA ALA A 51 -11.69 -24.48 -0.81
C ALA A 51 -13.11 -23.88 -0.84
N LEU A 52 -13.30 -22.69 -1.43
CA LEU A 52 -14.63 -22.08 -1.56
C LEU A 52 -15.45 -22.84 -2.61
N LYS A 53 -14.82 -23.21 -3.72
CA LYS A 53 -15.46 -24.00 -4.77
C LYS A 53 -15.89 -25.37 -4.23
N GLU A 54 -14.99 -26.09 -3.56
CA GLU A 54 -15.31 -27.40 -2.98
C GLU A 54 -16.48 -27.33 -2.00
N PHE A 55 -16.48 -26.34 -1.11
CA PHE A 55 -17.56 -26.14 -0.13
C PHE A 55 -18.93 -25.87 -0.78
N ILE A 56 -18.97 -25.14 -1.91
CA ILE A 56 -20.21 -24.86 -2.63
C ILE A 56 -20.70 -26.11 -3.38
N GLU A 57 -19.79 -26.89 -3.94
CA GLU A 57 -20.11 -28.14 -4.65
C GLU A 57 -20.62 -29.23 -3.69
N GLU A 58 -20.10 -29.34 -2.47
CA GLU A 58 -20.55 -30.32 -1.47
C GLU A 58 -21.99 -30.07 -0.94
N ARG A 59 -22.53 -28.87 -1.11
CA ARG A 59 -23.86 -28.49 -0.57
C ARG A 59 -24.97 -28.43 -1.62
N ARG A 60 -24.70 -28.87 -2.85
CA ARG A 60 -25.67 -29.02 -3.95
C ARG A 60 -25.96 -30.48 -4.23
#